data_AF-A0A934BPI7-F1
#
_entry.id   AF-A0A934BPI7-F1
#
_cell.length_a   1.000
_cell.length_b   1.000
_cell.length_c   1.000
_cell.angle_alpha   90.00
_cell.angle_beta   90.00
_cell.angle_gamma   90.00
#
_symmetry.space_group_name_H-M   'P 1'
#
loop_
_entity.id
_entity.type
_entity.pdbx_description
1 polymer ?
#
loop_
_entity_poly.entity_id
_entity_poly.type
_entity_poly.pdbx_seq_one_letter_code
_entity_poly.pdbx_strand_id
1 'polypeptide(L)' 'MEPVGARRAVSDGVNLYSLLDGETDYSFLARDTHSPYIDNRPLRVAGKPEKRKYMARFLKNDEEYGPASDEMTVICST' A
#
# COMPACT_ATOMS: atom_id res chain seq x y z
N MET A 1 -17.20 -26.61 5.16
CA MET A 1 -17.03 -25.72 3.98
C MET A 1 -16.96 -24.31 4.54
N GLU A 2 -15.75 -23.78 4.71
CA GLU A 2 -15.51 -22.45 5.29
C GLU A 2 -15.76 -21.37 4.22
N PRO A 3 -16.44 -20.24 4.53
CA PRO A 3 -16.71 -19.22 3.54
C PRO A 3 -15.44 -18.41 3.23
N VAL A 4 -15.01 -18.47 1.96
CA VAL A 4 -13.96 -17.60 1.41
C VAL A 4 -14.57 -16.21 1.18
N GLY A 5 -14.50 -15.37 2.21
CA GLY A 5 -14.84 -13.96 2.11
C GLY A 5 -14.11 -13.23 3.21
N ALA A 6 -13.15 -12.38 2.84
CA ALA A 6 -12.52 -11.44 3.76
C ALA A 6 -13.60 -10.54 4.37
N ARG A 7 -14.21 -10.98 5.47
CA ARG A 7 -15.11 -10.14 6.26
C ARG A 7 -14.26 -9.00 6.79
N ARG A 8 -14.72 -7.76 6.62
CA ARG A 8 -14.29 -6.54 7.32
C ARG A 8 -14.23 -6.66 8.86
N ALA A 9 -14.34 -7.85 9.42
CA ALA A 9 -14.36 -8.15 10.85
C ALA A 9 -13.06 -8.78 11.37
N VAL A 10 -12.00 -8.91 10.56
CA VAL A 10 -10.76 -9.60 10.97
C VAL A 10 -9.52 -8.68 11.02
N SER A 11 -9.50 -7.59 10.23
CA SER A 11 -8.40 -6.62 10.23
C SER A 11 -8.89 -5.21 10.56
N ASP A 12 -8.15 -4.49 11.40
CA ASP A 12 -8.44 -3.11 11.81
C ASP A 12 -8.07 -2.08 10.73
N GLY A 13 -7.30 -2.50 9.73
CA GLY A 13 -6.89 -1.67 8.60
C GLY A 13 -5.73 -2.31 7.84
N VAL A 14 -5.04 -1.50 7.04
CA VAL A 14 -3.79 -1.85 6.36
C VAL A 14 -2.74 -0.77 6.56
N ASN A 15 -1.49 -1.18 6.71
CA ASN A 15 -0.34 -0.31 6.48
C ASN A 15 0.05 -0.41 5.00
N LEU A 16 0.11 0.73 4.33
CA LEU A 16 0.54 0.86 2.95
C LEU A 16 2.00 1.26 2.91
N TYR A 17 2.73 0.64 2.00
CA TYR A 17 4.13 0.92 1.73
C TYR A 17 4.30 1.27 0.26
N SER A 18 5.25 2.15 -0.02
CA SER A 18 5.65 2.45 -1.40
C SER A 18 7.16 2.37 -1.58
N LEU A 19 7.57 1.92 -2.76
CA LEU A 19 8.95 1.95 -3.22
C LEU A 19 9.02 2.77 -4.50
N LEU A 20 9.83 3.82 -4.50
CA LEU A 20 10.09 4.61 -5.70
C LEU A 20 11.22 3.98 -6.53
N ASP A 21 11.17 4.14 -7.84
CA ASP A 21 12.24 3.71 -8.73
C ASP A 21 13.60 4.34 -8.34
N GLY A 22 14.59 3.47 -8.14
CA GLY A 22 15.92 3.82 -7.66
C GLY A 22 16.11 3.73 -6.14
N GLU A 23 15.06 3.47 -5.37
CA GLU A 23 15.17 3.07 -3.96
C GLU A 23 15.31 1.55 -3.84
N THR A 24 15.91 1.09 -2.74
CA THR A 24 16.07 -0.34 -2.42
C THR A 24 15.00 -0.87 -1.48
N ASP A 25 14.41 0.00 -0.66
CA ASP A 25 13.59 -0.38 0.47
C ASP A 25 12.22 0.29 0.43
N TYR A 26 11.18 -0.50 0.73
CA TYR A 26 9.83 0.00 0.86
C TYR A 26 9.74 0.97 2.05
N SER A 27 9.22 2.17 1.78
CA SER A 27 8.95 3.17 2.80
C SER A 27 7.49 3.12 3.22
N PHE A 28 7.23 3.29 4.52
CA PHE A 28 5.87 3.44 5.02
C PHE A 28 5.21 4.67 4.39
N LEU A 29 4.02 4.47 3.82
CA LEU A 29 3.26 5.50 3.15
C LEU A 29 2.16 6.05 4.05
N ALA A 30 1.27 5.16 4.50
CA ALA A 30 0.12 5.53 5.31
C ALA A 30 -0.50 4.30 5.97
N ARG A 31 -1.22 4.51 7.08
CA ARG A 31 -2.17 3.54 7.61
C ARG A 31 -3.56 3.92 7.13
N ASP A 32 -4.25 2.98 6.49
CA ASP A 32 -5.58 3.20 5.97
C ASP A 32 -6.59 2.21 6.57
N THR A 33 -7.71 2.75 7.05
CA THR A 33 -8.84 2.01 7.61
C THR A 33 -10.07 2.10 6.71
N HIS A 34 -10.00 2.87 5.61
CA HIS A 34 -11.09 3.16 4.69
C HIS A 34 -10.62 3.15 3.23
N SER A 35 -10.96 2.09 2.49
CA SER A 35 -10.68 2.04 1.07
C SER A 35 -11.60 2.96 0.25
N PRO A 36 -11.12 3.57 -0.86
CA PRO A 36 -9.77 3.45 -1.41
C PRO A 36 -8.77 4.47 -0.84
N TYR A 37 -7.49 4.07 -0.78
CA TYR A 37 -6.39 5.00 -0.56
C TYR A 37 -6.06 5.77 -1.84
N ILE A 38 -5.81 7.09 -1.73
CA ILE A 38 -5.39 7.94 -2.84
C ILE A 38 -4.02 8.54 -2.53
N ASP A 39 -2.99 8.11 -3.26
CA ASP A 39 -1.63 8.70 -3.18
C ASP A 39 -1.58 10.02 -3.94
N ASN A 40 -1.69 11.14 -3.22
CA ASN A 40 -1.63 12.50 -3.77
C ASN A 40 -0.23 13.13 -3.67
N ARG A 41 0.82 12.36 -3.35
CA ARG A 41 2.18 12.91 -3.26
C ARG A 41 2.64 13.40 -4.63
N PRO A 42 3.22 14.61 -4.72
CA PRO A 42 3.76 15.12 -5.98
C PRO A 42 4.90 14.23 -6.50
N LEU A 43 5.24 14.36 -7.78
CA LEU A 43 6.44 13.74 -8.34
C LEU A 43 7.68 14.29 -7.61
N ARG A 44 8.65 13.43 -7.30
CA ARG A 44 9.95 13.83 -6.71
C ARG A 44 10.70 14.78 -7.65
N VAL A 45 10.58 14.56 -8.96
CA VAL A 45 11.10 15.47 -10.00
C VAL A 45 9.96 15.92 -10.90
N ALA A 46 9.66 17.22 -10.90
CA ALA A 46 8.60 17.80 -11.71
C ALA A 46 8.77 17.48 -13.20
N GLY A 47 7.70 17.02 -13.85
CA GLY A 47 7.69 16.67 -15.27
C GLY A 47 8.43 15.38 -15.63
N LYS A 48 9.01 14.66 -14.65
CA LYS A 48 9.62 13.35 -14.88
C LYS A 48 8.68 12.25 -14.36
N PRO A 49 8.21 11.34 -15.24
CA PRO A 49 7.41 10.21 -14.78
C PRO A 49 8.16 9.35 -13.77
N GLU A 50 7.42 8.84 -12.80
CA GLU A 50 7.95 8.02 -11.71
C GLU A 50 7.26 6.68 -11.65
N LYS A 51 8.04 5.62 -11.55
CA LYS A 51 7.51 4.29 -11.27
C LYS A 51 7.45 4.11 -9.76
N ARG A 52 6.24 3.88 -9.24
CA ARG A 52 5.97 3.60 -7.83
C ARG A 52 5.41 2.19 -7.70
N LYS A 53 5.98 1.43 -6.77
CA LYS A 53 5.48 0.12 -6.37
C LYS A 53 4.79 0.24 -5.03
N TYR A 54 3.71 -0.51 -4.83
CA TYR A 54 2.89 -0.47 -3.63
C TYR A 54 2.64 -1.87 -3.12
N MET A 55 2.65 -2.02 -1.79
CA MET A 55 2.21 -3.23 -1.10
C MET A 55 1.48 -2.84 0.19
N ALA A 56 0.59 -3.71 0.66
CA ALA A 56 -0.16 -3.55 1.90
C ALA A 56 0.16 -4.66 2.91
N ARG A 57 0.10 -4.32 4.19
CA ARG A 57 0.20 -5.24 5.33
C ARG A 57 -1.08 -5.13 6.15
N PHE A 58 -1.76 -6.23 6.40
CA PHE A 58 -2.97 -6.22 7.22
C PHE A 58 -2.65 -5.92 8.68
N LEU A 59 -3.54 -5.20 9.34
CA LEU A 59 -3.42 -4.86 10.75
C LEU A 59 -4.46 -5.58 11.59
N LYS A 60 -4.06 -6.02 12.79
CA LYS A 60 -4.95 -6.56 13.82
C LYS A 60 -4.37 -6.25 15.19
N ASN A 61 -5.15 -5.61 16.05
CA ASN A 61 -4.73 -5.06 17.34
C ASN A 61 -3.49 -4.15 17.19
N ASP A 62 -3.52 -3.23 16.22
CA ASP A 62 -2.43 -2.30 15.88
C ASP A 62 -1.12 -2.93 15.37
N GLU A 63 -1.04 -4.26 15.31
CA GLU A 63 0.12 -5.00 14.81
C GLU A 63 -0.11 -5.52 13.38
N GLU A 64 0.96 -5.56 12.59
CA GLU A 64 0.91 -6.15 11.26
C GLU A 64 0.85 -7.67 11.36
N TYR A 65 -0.01 -8.29 10.56
CA TYR A 65 -0.14 -9.74 10.53
C TYR A 65 -0.23 -10.29 9.11
N GLY A 66 0.20 -11.54 8.95
CA GLY A 66 0.13 -12.26 7.69
C GLY A 66 1.20 -11.86 6.66
N PRO A 67 1.10 -12.35 5.42
CA PRO A 67 1.96 -11.94 4.31
C PRO A 67 1.58 -10.54 3.80
N ALA A 68 2.49 -9.90 3.07
CA ALA A 68 2.16 -8.67 2.33
C ALA A 68 1.19 -9.01 1.19
N SER A 69 0.43 -8.02 0.74
CA SER A 69 -0.34 -8.14 -0.51
C SER A 69 0.59 -8.33 -1.71
N ASP A 70 0.00 -8.71 -2.84
CA ASP A 70 0.68 -8.57 -4.12
C ASP A 70 1.19 -7.15 -4.34
N GLU A 71 2.32 -7.05 -5.04
CA GLU A 71 2.93 -5.78 -5.43
C GLU A 71 2.17 -5.19 -6.62
N MET A 72 1.74 -3.93 -6.49
CA MET A 72 1.16 -3.17 -7.59
C MET A 72 2.16 -2.11 -8.08
N THR A 73 2.39 -2.03 -9.38
CA THR A 73 3.24 -1.01 -10.00
C THR A 73 2.39 0.02 -10.74
N VAL A 74 2.65 1.30 -10.51
CA VAL A 74 2.01 2.43 -11.20
C VAL A 74 3.07 3.37 -11.76
N ILE A 75 2.83 3.91 -12.96
CA ILE A 75 3.62 5.00 -13.52
C ILE A 75 2.83 6.29 -13.29
N CYS A 76 3.36 7.18 -12.47
CA CYS A 76 2.79 8.51 -12.23
C CYS A 76 3.44 9.52 -13.19
N SER A 77 2.65 10.29 -13.93
CA SER A 77 3.14 11.13 -15.03
C SER A 77 2.50 12.52 -15.12
N THR A 78 1.79 12.97 -14.09
CA THR A 78 1.08 14.27 -14.06
C THR A 78 1.67 15.20 -13.01
#